data_AF-L0E0E9-F1
#
_entry.id   AF-L0E0E9-F1
#
_cell.length_a   1.000
_cell.length_b   1.000
_cell.length_c   1.000
_cell.angle_alpha   90.00
_cell.angle_beta   90.00
_cell.angle_gamma   90.00
#
_symmetry.space_group_name_H-M   'P 1'
#
loop_
_entity.id
_entity.type
_entity.pdbx_description
1 polymer ?
#
loop_
_entity_poly.entity_id
_entity_poly.type
_entity_poly.pdbx_seq_one_letter_code
_entity_poly.pdbx_strand_id
1 'polypeptide(L)' 'MATDSENNGRIRRTGNDQTLHAGGSGRPIPTTRSDVLLGSARQLRIEHEGEWYVLRQTNRNKLILTK' A
#
# COMPACT_ATOMS: atom_id res chain seq x y z
N MET A 1 44.05 2.01 -27.62
CA MET A 1 42.97 1.21 -28.23
C MET A 1 42.10 0.71 -27.09
N ALA A 2 40.79 0.93 -27.25
CA ALA A 2 39.71 0.57 -26.31
C ALA A 2 39.76 -0.93 -25.93
N THR A 3 39.22 -1.41 -24.81
CA THR A 3 37.89 -1.12 -24.25
C THR A 3 37.83 -1.43 -22.75
N ASP A 4 37.31 -0.48 -22.01
CA ASP A 4 36.69 -0.63 -20.70
C ASP A 4 35.47 -1.56 -20.82
N SER A 5 35.41 -2.64 -20.04
CA SER A 5 34.24 -3.53 -19.98
C SER A 5 33.63 -3.47 -18.59
N GLU A 6 32.76 -2.48 -18.44
CA GLU A 6 31.75 -2.37 -17.39
C GLU A 6 30.80 -3.58 -17.45
N ASN A 7 30.89 -4.48 -16.48
CA ASN A 7 29.88 -5.53 -16.30
C ASN A 7 28.84 -5.12 -15.24
N ASN A 8 27.93 -4.27 -15.69
CA ASN A 8 26.48 -4.44 -15.59
C ASN A 8 25.85 -4.77 -14.22
N GLY A 9 25.39 -3.71 -13.54
CA GLY A 9 23.98 -3.56 -13.17
C GLY A 9 23.28 -4.76 -12.52
N ARG A 10 23.56 -5.02 -11.24
CA ARG A 10 22.69 -5.83 -10.38
C ARG A 10 21.42 -5.03 -10.05
N ILE A 11 20.53 -4.87 -11.04
CA ILE A 11 19.22 -4.24 -10.87
C ILE A 11 18.42 -5.07 -9.87
N ARG A 12 18.21 -4.50 -8.68
CA ARG A 12 17.23 -4.97 -7.69
C ARG A 12 15.83 -4.83 -8.30
N ARG A 13 15.40 -5.85 -9.04
CA ARG A 13 14.01 -6.02 -9.46
C ARG A 13 13.18 -6.45 -8.24
N THR A 14 12.80 -5.49 -7.41
CA THR A 14 11.53 -5.56 -6.69
C THR A 14 10.54 -4.78 -7.54
N GLY A 15 9.82 -5.52 -8.39
CA GLY A 15 8.70 -5.00 -9.14
C GLY A 15 7.64 -4.54 -8.15
N ASN A 16 7.56 -3.23 -7.94
CA ASN A 16 6.39 -2.63 -7.33
C ASN A 16 5.28 -2.72 -8.37
N ASP A 17 4.42 -3.70 -8.16
CA ASP A 17 3.16 -4.00 -8.80
C ASP A 17 2.26 -2.75 -8.83
N GLN A 18 2.51 -1.84 -9.79
CA GLN A 18 1.64 -0.71 -10.05
C GLN A 18 0.45 -1.21 -10.86
N THR A 19 -0.65 -1.36 -10.14
CA THR A 19 -1.99 -1.75 -10.57
C THR A 19 -2.45 -0.91 -11.76
N LEU A 20 -2.42 -1.53 -12.94
CA LEU A 20 -3.04 -1.03 -14.16
C LEU A 20 -4.57 -1.20 -14.06
N HIS A 21 -5.28 -0.21 -13.52
CA HIS A 21 -6.74 -0.10 -13.66
C HIS A 21 -7.07 0.78 -14.87
N ALA A 22 -7.46 0.14 -15.96
CA ALA A 22 -7.99 0.80 -17.15
C ALA A 22 -9.42 1.31 -16.88
N GLY A 23 -9.70 2.57 -17.26
CA GLY A 23 -11.07 3.07 -17.43
C GLY A 23 -11.55 4.12 -16.42
N GLY A 24 -10.96 5.31 -16.44
CA GLY A 24 -11.49 6.50 -15.76
C GLY A 24 -10.45 7.59 -15.69
N SER A 25 -10.72 8.77 -16.26
CA SER A 25 -9.84 9.95 -16.25
C SER A 25 -9.71 10.62 -14.87
N GLY A 26 -9.77 9.83 -13.79
CA GLY A 26 -9.65 10.28 -12.41
C GLY A 26 -8.24 10.03 -11.88
N ARG A 27 -7.79 10.89 -10.95
CA ARG A 27 -6.57 10.64 -10.19
C ARG A 27 -6.68 9.26 -9.52
N PRO A 28 -5.68 8.37 -9.66
CA PRO A 28 -5.73 7.05 -9.04
C PRO A 28 -5.87 7.22 -7.53
N ILE A 29 -6.86 6.53 -6.95
CA ILE A 29 -7.04 6.46 -5.50
C ILE A 29 -5.87 5.64 -4.95
N PRO A 30 -5.10 6.17 -3.97
CA PRO A 30 -4.03 5.40 -3.35
C PRO A 30 -4.59 4.12 -2.72
N THR A 31 -4.02 2.98 -3.10
CA THR A 31 -4.36 1.68 -2.52
C THR A 31 -3.27 1.22 -1.57
N THR A 32 -3.65 0.60 -0.46
CA THR A 32 -2.72 -0.04 0.49
C THR A 32 -3.27 -1.39 0.95
N ARG A 33 -2.38 -2.26 1.44
CA ARG A 33 -2.78 -3.55 2.02
C ARG A 33 -3.23 -3.39 3.46
N SER A 34 -4.22 -4.18 3.89
CA SER A 34 -4.77 -4.10 5.25
C SER A 34 -3.77 -4.48 6.33
N ASP A 35 -2.87 -5.43 6.06
CA ASP A 35 -1.82 -5.85 6.99
C ASP A 35 -0.74 -4.77 7.15
N VAL A 36 -0.44 -4.03 6.09
CA VAL A 36 0.47 -2.87 6.15
C VAL A 36 -0.18 -1.73 6.92
N LEU A 37 -1.48 -1.50 6.69
CA LEU A 37 -2.22 -0.40 7.32
C LEU A 37 -2.46 -0.62 8.83
N LEU A 38 -2.80 -1.85 9.25
CA LEU A 38 -3.14 -2.17 10.65
C LEU A 38 -1.95 -2.69 11.47
N GLY A 39 -0.90 -3.17 10.81
CA GLY A 39 0.22 -3.83 11.45
C GLY A 39 -0.18 -5.03 12.32
N SER A 40 0.60 -5.28 13.37
CA SER A 40 0.37 -6.37 14.33
C SER A 40 -0.84 -6.15 15.23
N ALA A 41 -1.29 -4.91 15.40
CA ALA A 41 -2.41 -4.55 16.27
C ALA A 41 -3.77 -4.98 15.70
N ARG A 42 -3.86 -5.23 14.39
CA ARG A 42 -5.12 -5.57 13.67
C ARG A 42 -6.21 -4.50 13.79
N GLN A 43 -5.86 -3.32 14.33
CA GLN A 43 -6.70 -2.15 14.46
C GLN A 43 -5.86 -0.87 14.45
N LEU A 44 -6.43 0.23 13.98
CA LEU A 44 -5.84 1.57 14.04
C LEU A 44 -6.90 2.62 14.35
N ARG A 45 -6.48 3.74 14.95
CA ARG A 45 -7.32 4.91 15.19
C ARG A 45 -7.11 5.97 14.11
N ILE A 46 -8.20 6.49 13.57
CA ILE A 46 -8.23 7.56 12.57
C ILE A 46 -8.87 8.76 13.23
N GLU A 47 -8.20 9.91 13.22
CA GLU A 47 -8.83 11.18 13.53
C GLU A 47 -9.43 11.76 12.25
N HIS A 48 -10.66 12.23 12.31
CA HIS A 48 -11.34 12.89 11.21
C HIS A 48 -12.32 13.92 11.76
N GLU A 49 -12.08 15.20 11.46
CA GLU A 49 -12.92 16.33 11.86
C GLU A 49 -13.14 16.43 13.39
N GLY A 50 -12.11 16.11 14.17
CA GLY A 50 -12.13 16.12 15.64
C GLY A 50 -12.70 14.84 16.26
N GLU A 51 -13.15 13.89 15.44
CA GLU A 51 -13.73 12.63 15.88
C GLU A 51 -12.76 11.48 15.67
N TRP A 52 -12.78 10.54 16.62
CA TRP A 52 -11.95 9.33 16.53
C TRP A 52 -12.77 8.18 15.96
N TYR A 53 -12.21 7.50 14.98
CA TYR A 53 -12.72 6.26 14.41
C TYR A 53 -11.71 5.14 14.63
N VAL A 54 -12.21 3.91 14.71
CA VAL A 54 -11.41 2.70 14.79
C VAL A 54 -11.66 1.86 13.55
N LEU A 55 -10.63 1.72 12.72
CA LEU A 55 -10.61 0.73 11.65
C LEU A 55 -10.00 -0.55 12.22
N ARG A 56 -10.73 -1.66 12.20
CA ARG A 56 -10.24 -2.95 12.71
C ARG A 56 -10.61 -4.12 11.81
N GLN A 57 -9.79 -5.17 11.88
CA GLN A 57 -10.14 -6.47 11.33
C GLN A 57 -11.02 -7.24 12.32
N THR A 58 -12.11 -7.82 11.83
CA THR A 58 -12.99 -8.71 12.58
C THR A 58 -12.48 -10.14 12.59
N ASN A 59 -13.01 -10.98 13.47
CA ASN A 59 -12.72 -12.42 13.50
C ASN A 59 -13.14 -13.16 12.21
N ARG A 60 -13.97 -12.54 11.36
CA ARG A 60 -14.38 -13.06 10.05
C ARG A 60 -13.50 -12.51 8.91
N ASN A 61 -12.32 -11.98 9.23
CA ASN A 61 -11.34 -11.40 8.31
C ASN A 61 -11.83 -10.20 7.48
N LYS A 62 -12.95 -9.57 7.86
CA LYS A 62 -13.45 -8.32 7.24
C LYS A 62 -12.95 -7.10 7.99
N LEU A 63 -12.76 -5.98 7.28
CA LEU A 63 -12.50 -4.67 7.88
C LEU A 63 -13.81 -3.96 8.20
N ILE A 64 -13.86 -3.33 9.37
CA ILE A 64 -14.97 -2.46 9.77
C ILE A 64 -14.43 -1.16 10.36
N LEU A 65 -15.12 -0.06 10.08
CA LEU A 65 -14.90 1.25 10.68
C LEU A 65 -16.00 1.51 11.71
N THR A 66 -15.61 1.87 12.92
CA THR A 66 -16.55 2.27 13.98
C THR A 66 -16.14 3.62 14.55
N LYS A 67 -17.08 4.38 15.09
CA LYS A 67 -16.80 5.54 15.95
C LYS A 67 -16.48 5.06 17.36
#